data_AF-A0A2N4YYY1-F1
#
_entry.id   AF-A0A2N4YYY1-F1
#
_cell.length_a   1.000
_cell.length_b   1.000
_cell.length_c   1.000
_cell.angle_alpha   90.00
_cell.angle_beta   90.00
_cell.angle_gamma   90.00
#
_symmetry.space_group_name_H-M   'P 1'
#
loop_
_entity.id
_entity.type
_entity.pdbx_description
1 polymer ?
#
loop_
_entity_poly.entity_id
_entity_poly.type
_entity_poly.pdbx_seq_one_letter_code
_entity_poly.pdbx_strand_id
1 'polypeptide(L)'
;MQNWKTEHTKEIKAWLNIDNYRKFEDLSLIHFYHELWARNLFFKEYREEFESKALMGYFSKIFSGNPFLIEEGQMGYMTPANKLFQPPHFFLTTLDRLAETSIIAMQRGGFIWHEGDNYSINGELREESLSDIMPDQFSQTVMFEIDLASGTDEEIAESLKAALPQWRKIKGIEPDPLESVRFGYGTIKKLINYRVIPMLDILVWANIKKIRVSDDRLSRLLYTDDDEECEMRESSQIKDTDRPLALKASTIDFIRQFHFFINKNSHLKEMKVSNV
;
A
#
# COMPACT_ATOMS: atom_id res chain seq x y z
N MET A 1 22.27 19.36 0.73
CA MET A 1 21.01 19.98 0.26
C MET A 1 21.21 21.48 0.14
N GLN A 2 20.63 22.12 -0.87
CA GLN A 2 20.71 23.55 -1.12
C GLN A 2 19.65 24.32 -0.34
N ASN A 3 19.91 25.61 -0.09
CA ASN A 3 18.94 26.53 0.50
C ASN A 3 17.89 26.96 -0.52
N TRP A 4 16.68 27.24 -0.04
CA TRP A 4 15.59 27.79 -0.84
C TRP A 4 15.96 29.15 -1.46
N LYS A 5 15.49 29.42 -2.68
CA LYS A 5 15.76 30.65 -3.44
C LYS A 5 14.50 31.08 -4.20
N THR A 6 14.50 32.28 -4.76
CA THR A 6 13.35 32.84 -5.49
C THR A 6 12.98 32.01 -6.73
N GLU A 7 13.95 31.40 -7.39
CA GLU A 7 13.73 30.53 -8.56
C GLU A 7 12.90 29.30 -8.17
N HIS A 8 13.18 28.73 -7.01
CA HIS A 8 12.45 27.59 -6.45
C HIS A 8 10.98 27.95 -6.14
N THR A 9 10.72 29.18 -5.70
CA THR A 9 9.35 29.69 -5.53
C THR A 9 8.62 29.80 -6.86
N LYS A 10 9.29 30.28 -7.92
CA LYS A 10 8.67 30.37 -9.26
C LYS A 10 8.37 28.98 -9.81
N GLU A 11 9.30 28.05 -9.65
CA GLU A 11 9.14 26.68 -10.13
C GLU A 11 7.99 25.96 -9.43
N ILE A 12 7.93 26.01 -8.09
CA ILE A 12 6.88 25.28 -7.36
C ILE A 12 5.49 25.88 -7.63
N LYS A 13 5.38 27.20 -7.74
CA LYS A 13 4.12 27.88 -8.08
C LYS A 13 3.66 27.61 -9.51
N ALA A 14 4.51 27.09 -10.39
CA ALA A 14 4.12 26.75 -11.75
C ALA A 14 3.20 25.52 -11.82
N TRP A 15 3.25 24.64 -10.80
CA TRP A 15 2.47 23.40 -10.78
C TRP A 15 1.65 23.23 -9.50
N LEU A 16 2.10 23.75 -8.35
CA LEU A 16 1.38 23.62 -7.08
C LEU A 16 0.17 24.57 -7.06
N ASN A 17 -1.02 23.99 -7.14
CA ASN A 17 -2.28 24.68 -6.93
C ASN A 17 -3.12 23.90 -5.92
N ILE A 18 -3.34 24.47 -4.73
CA ILE A 18 -4.05 23.80 -3.63
C ILE A 18 -5.50 23.49 -3.96
N ASP A 19 -6.17 24.28 -4.80
CA ASP A 19 -7.55 24.00 -5.23
C ASP A 19 -7.66 22.71 -6.05
N ASN A 20 -6.59 22.35 -6.79
CA ASN A 20 -6.56 21.04 -7.45
C ASN A 20 -6.46 19.89 -6.45
N TYR A 21 -5.85 20.10 -5.29
CA TYR A 21 -5.78 19.10 -4.22
C TYR A 21 -7.06 19.04 -3.38
N ARG A 22 -7.83 20.12 -3.23
CA ARG A 22 -9.13 20.08 -2.54
C ARG A 22 -10.10 19.07 -3.17
N LYS A 23 -9.97 18.81 -4.47
CA LYS A 23 -10.75 17.78 -5.20
C LYS A 23 -10.53 16.35 -4.68
N PHE A 24 -9.49 16.07 -3.87
CA PHE A 24 -9.34 14.76 -3.21
C PHE A 24 -10.48 14.45 -2.23
N GLU A 25 -11.15 15.48 -1.71
CA GLU A 25 -12.29 15.36 -0.80
C GLU A 25 -13.53 14.72 -1.46
N ASP A 26 -13.62 14.85 -2.78
CA ASP A 26 -14.72 14.29 -3.57
C ASP A 26 -14.48 12.84 -4.02
N LEU A 27 -13.25 12.33 -3.87
CA LEU A 27 -12.94 10.94 -4.23
C LEU A 27 -13.64 9.97 -3.27
N SER A 28 -13.89 8.75 -3.77
CA SER A 28 -14.22 7.64 -2.89
C SER A 28 -13.04 7.30 -1.98
N LEU A 29 -13.31 6.75 -0.80
CA LEU A 29 -12.27 6.40 0.15
C LEU A 29 -11.28 5.37 -0.42
N ILE A 30 -11.75 4.43 -1.23
CA ILE A 30 -10.90 3.45 -1.93
C ILE A 30 -9.99 4.11 -2.96
N HIS A 31 -10.47 5.11 -3.71
CA HIS A 31 -9.64 5.85 -4.65
C HIS A 31 -8.58 6.69 -3.92
N PHE A 32 -8.98 7.39 -2.85
CA PHE A 32 -8.04 8.13 -2.00
C PHE A 32 -6.94 7.24 -1.39
N TYR A 33 -7.29 6.02 -0.99
CA TYR A 33 -6.32 5.01 -0.57
C TYR A 33 -5.29 4.70 -1.67
N HIS A 34 -5.75 4.47 -2.91
CA HIS A 34 -4.85 4.18 -4.02
C HIS A 34 -3.96 5.38 -4.38
N GLU A 35 -4.46 6.60 -4.24
CA GLU A 35 -3.67 7.83 -4.43
C GLU A 35 -2.52 7.97 -3.42
N LEU A 36 -2.74 7.57 -2.16
CA LEU A 36 -1.67 7.49 -1.16
C LEU A 36 -0.74 6.30 -1.41
N TRP A 37 -1.29 5.14 -1.79
CA TRP A 37 -0.48 3.95 -2.12
C TRP A 37 0.47 4.22 -3.29
N ALA A 38 0.01 4.89 -4.34
CA ALA A 38 0.83 5.30 -5.48
C ALA A 38 2.04 6.15 -5.04
N ARG A 39 1.83 7.04 -4.05
CA ARG A 39 2.88 7.92 -3.50
C ARG A 39 3.89 7.19 -2.61
N ASN A 40 3.60 5.98 -2.14
CA ASN A 40 4.58 5.14 -1.45
C ASN A 40 5.81 4.88 -2.33
N LEU A 41 5.62 4.74 -3.66
CA LEU A 41 6.71 4.56 -4.62
C LEU A 41 7.75 5.69 -4.54
N PHE A 42 7.38 6.90 -4.13
CA PHE A 42 8.30 8.04 -4.04
C PHE A 42 9.39 7.84 -2.99
N PHE A 43 9.13 7.00 -1.98
CA PHE A 43 9.99 6.81 -0.81
C PHE A 43 10.60 5.41 -0.71
N LYS A 44 10.31 4.52 -1.67
CA LYS A 44 10.98 3.22 -1.82
C LYS A 44 12.49 3.39 -2.08
N GLU A 45 13.31 2.66 -1.34
CA GLU A 45 14.78 2.62 -1.53
C GLU A 45 15.18 1.86 -2.81
N TYR A 46 14.53 0.72 -3.05
CA TYR A 46 14.70 -0.09 -4.26
C TYR A 46 13.40 -0.13 -5.05
N ARG A 47 13.50 -0.05 -6.38
CA ARG A 47 12.37 -0.08 -7.31
C ARG A 47 12.67 -1.02 -8.46
N GLU A 48 11.65 -1.75 -8.87
CA GLU A 48 11.71 -2.53 -10.09
C GLU A 48 11.58 -1.62 -11.34
N GLU A 49 11.91 -2.14 -12.52
CA GLU A 49 11.93 -1.34 -13.75
C GLU A 49 10.53 -0.76 -14.07
N PHE A 50 9.48 -1.55 -13.87
CA PHE A 50 8.10 -1.09 -14.09
C PHE A 50 7.69 -0.01 -13.09
N GLU A 51 8.09 -0.13 -11.82
CA GLU A 51 7.82 0.88 -10.78
C GLU A 51 8.54 2.20 -11.11
N SER A 52 9.73 2.11 -11.68
CA SER A 52 10.50 3.28 -12.14
C SER A 52 9.82 3.99 -13.31
N LYS A 53 9.21 3.26 -14.24
CA LYS A 53 8.41 3.85 -15.34
C LYS A 53 7.13 4.51 -14.80
N ALA A 54 6.42 3.84 -13.89
CA ALA A 54 5.23 4.40 -13.25
C ALA A 54 5.55 5.69 -12.48
N LEU A 55 6.66 5.70 -11.73
CA LEU A 55 7.15 6.85 -10.99
C LEU A 55 7.37 8.08 -11.89
N MET A 56 8.00 7.90 -13.06
CA MET A 56 8.20 8.99 -14.00
C MET A 56 6.86 9.55 -14.53
N GLY A 57 5.89 8.67 -14.79
CA GLY A 57 4.53 9.07 -15.13
C GLY A 57 3.88 9.90 -14.03
N TYR A 58 4.04 9.51 -12.76
CA TYR A 58 3.50 10.25 -11.61
C TYR A 58 4.11 11.64 -11.46
N PHE A 59 5.44 11.77 -11.61
CA PHE A 59 6.08 13.09 -11.61
C PHE A 59 5.61 13.98 -12.74
N SER A 60 5.43 13.41 -13.94
CA SER A 60 4.89 14.16 -15.08
C SER A 60 3.49 14.70 -14.79
N LYS A 61 2.62 13.90 -14.15
CA LYS A 61 1.28 14.36 -13.75
C LYS A 61 1.36 15.49 -12.73
N ILE A 62 2.03 15.27 -11.59
CA ILE A 62 2.12 16.26 -10.50
C ILE A 62 2.73 17.58 -11.00
N PHE A 63 3.86 17.53 -11.69
CA PHE A 63 4.56 18.74 -12.14
C PHE A 63 3.94 19.39 -13.38
N SER A 64 2.88 18.80 -13.95
CA SER A 64 1.99 19.47 -14.91
C SER A 64 0.79 20.16 -14.24
N GLY A 65 0.69 20.08 -12.90
CA GLY A 65 -0.38 20.66 -12.10
C GLY A 65 -1.58 19.74 -11.85
N ASN A 66 -1.49 18.47 -12.27
CA ASN A 66 -2.50 17.45 -11.99
C ASN A 66 -2.03 16.50 -10.87
N PRO A 67 -2.60 16.58 -9.66
CA PRO A 67 -2.15 15.73 -8.56
C PRO A 67 -2.74 14.31 -8.56
N PHE A 68 -3.72 14.00 -9.42
CA PHE A 68 -4.36 12.68 -9.44
C PHE A 68 -3.50 11.66 -10.19
N LEU A 69 -2.91 10.72 -9.46
CA LEU A 69 -2.02 9.69 -10.01
C LEU A 69 -2.82 8.54 -10.62
N ILE A 70 -3.95 8.23 -10.00
CA ILE A 70 -4.83 7.11 -10.31
C ILE A 70 -6.04 7.63 -11.10
N GLU A 71 -6.21 7.12 -12.30
CA GLU A 71 -7.40 7.37 -13.11
C GLU A 71 -8.53 6.42 -12.72
N GLU A 72 -9.79 6.85 -12.84
CA GLU A 72 -10.96 5.99 -12.56
C GLU A 72 -10.92 4.68 -13.36
N GLY A 73 -10.45 4.71 -14.61
CA GLY A 73 -10.27 3.51 -15.43
C GLY A 73 -9.19 2.54 -14.89
N GLN A 74 -8.26 3.02 -14.06
CA GLN A 74 -7.22 2.21 -13.41
C GLN A 74 -7.70 1.57 -12.11
N MET A 75 -8.77 2.09 -11.48
CA MET A 75 -9.38 1.49 -10.29
C MET A 75 -9.85 0.06 -10.57
N GLY A 76 -10.46 -0.18 -11.74
CA GLY A 76 -10.86 -1.51 -12.19
C GLY A 76 -9.70 -2.48 -12.47
N TYR A 77 -8.46 -2.02 -12.51
CA TYR A 77 -7.27 -2.90 -12.57
C TYR A 77 -6.66 -3.14 -11.19
N MET A 78 -6.82 -2.21 -10.25
CA MET A 78 -6.30 -2.32 -8.88
C MET A 78 -7.24 -3.10 -7.96
N THR A 79 -8.53 -3.12 -8.25
CA THR A 79 -9.52 -4.06 -7.70
C THR A 79 -10.31 -4.69 -8.84
N PRO A 80 -9.70 -5.63 -9.58
CA PRO A 80 -10.32 -6.17 -10.78
C PRO A 80 -11.55 -7.01 -10.46
N ALA A 81 -12.69 -6.63 -11.03
CA ALA A 81 -13.94 -7.37 -10.92
C ALA A 81 -13.92 -8.68 -11.75
N ASN A 82 -12.96 -8.83 -12.66
CA ASN A 82 -12.89 -9.91 -13.64
C ASN A 82 -11.62 -10.78 -13.54
N LYS A 83 -10.77 -10.56 -12.53
CA LYS A 83 -9.57 -11.35 -12.26
C LYS A 83 -9.35 -11.48 -10.77
N LEU A 84 -8.60 -12.51 -10.36
CA LEU A 84 -8.21 -12.67 -8.97
C LEU A 84 -7.34 -11.49 -8.53
N PHE A 85 -7.75 -10.83 -7.46
CA PHE A 85 -6.99 -9.78 -6.80
C PHE A 85 -5.96 -10.42 -5.84
N GLN A 86 -4.77 -9.82 -5.71
CA GLN A 86 -3.71 -10.25 -4.81
C GLN A 86 -3.64 -9.31 -3.58
N PRO A 87 -4.23 -9.70 -2.43
CA PRO A 87 -4.14 -8.88 -1.22
C PRO A 87 -2.75 -8.92 -0.55
N PRO A 88 -2.41 -7.94 0.32
CA PRO A 88 -1.07 -7.77 0.90
C PRO A 88 -0.51 -8.91 1.77
N HIS A 89 -1.32 -9.92 2.07
CA HIS A 89 -0.95 -11.06 2.94
C HIS A 89 -1.26 -12.43 2.31
N PHE A 90 -1.72 -12.43 1.06
CA PHE A 90 -2.06 -13.64 0.33
C PHE A 90 -1.19 -13.75 -0.91
N PHE A 91 -0.75 -14.98 -1.19
CA PHE A 91 0.02 -15.28 -2.37
C PHE A 91 -0.82 -16.18 -3.29
N LEU A 92 -1.24 -15.65 -4.44
CA LEU A 92 -1.77 -16.51 -5.49
C LEU A 92 -0.60 -17.27 -6.11
N THR A 93 -0.67 -18.59 -6.08
CA THR A 93 0.38 -19.44 -6.63
C THR A 93 0.50 -19.21 -8.14
N THR A 94 1.67 -18.79 -8.59
CA THR A 94 1.98 -18.59 -10.01
C THR A 94 2.51 -19.88 -10.63
N LEU A 95 2.56 -19.91 -11.97
CA LEU A 95 3.18 -21.03 -12.70
C LEU A 95 4.67 -21.19 -12.32
N ASP A 96 5.39 -20.08 -12.18
CA ASP A 96 6.79 -20.10 -11.77
C ASP A 96 6.94 -20.71 -10.38
N ARG A 97 6.11 -20.29 -9.42
CA ARG A 97 6.16 -20.83 -8.06
C ARG A 97 5.77 -22.31 -8.02
N LEU A 98 4.79 -22.73 -8.82
CA LEU A 98 4.43 -24.14 -8.99
C LEU A 98 5.62 -24.94 -9.54
N ALA A 99 6.29 -24.44 -10.58
CA ALA A 99 7.43 -25.11 -11.19
C ALA A 99 8.61 -25.26 -10.22
N GLU A 100 8.98 -24.18 -9.52
CA GLU A 100 10.01 -24.21 -8.47
C GLU A 100 9.70 -25.24 -7.39
N THR A 101 8.48 -25.18 -6.85
CA THR A 101 8.04 -26.10 -5.78
C THR A 101 8.05 -27.56 -6.27
N SER A 102 7.66 -27.81 -7.52
CA SER A 102 7.68 -29.14 -8.13
C SER A 102 9.11 -29.68 -8.30
N ILE A 103 10.05 -28.83 -8.75
CA ILE A 103 11.47 -29.21 -8.90
C ILE A 103 12.06 -29.59 -7.53
N ILE A 104 11.79 -28.80 -6.49
CA ILE A 104 12.30 -29.07 -5.14
C ILE A 104 11.68 -30.36 -4.59
N ALA A 105 10.37 -30.55 -4.75
CA ALA A 105 9.70 -31.78 -4.34
C ALA A 105 10.28 -33.01 -5.07
N MET A 106 10.64 -32.89 -6.35
CA MET A 106 11.31 -33.95 -7.10
C MET A 106 12.71 -34.26 -6.53
N GLN A 107 13.51 -33.23 -6.25
CA GLN A 107 14.83 -33.39 -5.63
C GLN A 107 14.76 -34.07 -4.25
N ARG A 108 13.64 -33.92 -3.54
CA ARG A 108 13.40 -34.50 -2.20
C ARG A 108 12.69 -35.85 -2.23
N GLY A 109 12.55 -36.47 -3.40
CA GLY A 109 11.91 -37.79 -3.52
C GLY A 109 10.39 -37.75 -3.29
N GLY A 110 9.76 -36.59 -3.45
CA GLY A 110 8.30 -36.45 -3.50
C GLY A 110 7.70 -37.08 -4.76
N PHE A 111 8.51 -37.24 -5.82
CA PHE A 111 8.15 -37.94 -7.03
C PHE A 111 9.03 -39.17 -7.24
N ILE A 112 8.40 -40.28 -7.57
CA ILE A 112 9.03 -41.56 -7.88
C ILE A 112 8.92 -41.78 -9.39
N TRP A 113 10.04 -42.04 -10.04
CA TRP A 113 10.10 -42.35 -11.46
C TRP A 113 10.00 -43.88 -11.67
N HIS A 114 9.13 -44.30 -12.59
CA HIS A 114 8.81 -45.72 -12.86
C HIS A 114 9.20 -46.18 -14.27
N GLU A 115 10.09 -45.44 -14.95
CA GLU A 115 10.50 -45.59 -16.36
C GLU A 115 9.70 -44.80 -17.39
N GLY A 116 10.39 -44.33 -18.43
CA GLY A 116 9.83 -43.46 -19.47
C GLY A 116 9.30 -42.13 -18.91
N ASP A 117 8.08 -41.78 -19.31
CA ASP A 117 7.37 -40.58 -18.84
C ASP A 117 6.47 -40.86 -17.60
N ASN A 118 6.61 -42.03 -16.96
CA ASN A 118 5.78 -42.41 -15.82
C ASN A 118 6.38 -41.95 -14.50
N TYR A 119 5.67 -41.06 -13.82
CA TYR A 119 5.97 -40.59 -12.47
C TYR A 119 4.79 -40.83 -11.54
N SER A 120 5.05 -41.11 -10.27
CA SER A 120 4.03 -41.11 -9.22
C SER A 120 4.46 -40.23 -8.05
N ILE A 121 3.49 -39.76 -7.27
CA ILE A 121 3.78 -39.13 -5.97
C ILE A 121 4.17 -40.21 -4.97
N ASN A 122 5.17 -39.94 -4.14
CA ASN A 122 5.55 -40.80 -3.03
C ASN A 122 4.37 -40.97 -2.06
N GLY A 123 3.97 -42.23 -1.81
CA GLY A 123 2.80 -42.56 -1.00
C GLY A 123 2.90 -42.07 0.45
N GLU A 124 4.10 -42.02 1.02
CA GLU A 124 4.33 -41.56 2.40
C GLU A 124 4.09 -40.05 2.56
N LEU A 125 4.30 -39.28 1.50
CA LEU A 125 4.20 -37.82 1.52
C LEU A 125 2.87 -37.29 0.96
N ARG A 126 2.00 -38.18 0.47
CA ARG A 126 0.81 -37.81 -0.31
C ARG A 126 -0.20 -36.97 0.47
N GLU A 127 -0.33 -37.22 1.77
CA GLU A 127 -1.30 -36.56 2.65
C GLU A 127 -0.66 -35.45 3.50
N GLU A 128 0.66 -35.26 3.41
CA GLU A 128 1.35 -34.23 4.18
C GLU A 128 1.24 -32.86 3.51
N SER A 129 1.23 -31.80 4.32
CA SER A 129 1.22 -30.45 3.78
C SER A 129 2.57 -30.11 3.16
N LEU A 130 2.58 -29.32 2.08
CA LEU A 130 3.84 -28.83 1.47
C LEU A 130 4.70 -28.04 2.48
N SER A 131 4.06 -27.42 3.47
CA SER A 131 4.73 -26.66 4.52
C SER A 131 5.46 -27.56 5.53
N ASP A 132 5.11 -28.84 5.62
CA ASP A 132 5.73 -29.85 6.47
C ASP A 132 6.79 -30.65 5.71
N ILE A 133 6.54 -30.99 4.43
CA ILE A 133 7.50 -31.67 3.56
C ILE A 133 8.71 -30.76 3.25
N MET A 134 8.47 -29.45 3.11
CA MET A 134 9.49 -28.46 2.72
C MET A 134 9.49 -27.23 3.63
N PRO A 135 9.80 -27.38 4.93
CA PRO A 135 9.63 -26.32 5.92
C PRO A 135 10.55 -25.11 5.67
N ASP A 136 11.71 -25.33 5.05
CA ASP A 136 12.66 -24.28 4.65
C ASP A 136 12.14 -23.40 3.51
N GLN A 137 11.30 -23.95 2.61
CA GLN A 137 10.68 -23.20 1.51
C GLN A 137 9.46 -22.38 1.96
N PHE A 138 8.89 -22.75 3.11
CA PHE A 138 7.70 -22.17 3.70
C PHE A 138 7.96 -21.81 5.17
N SER A 139 9.09 -21.14 5.43
CA SER A 139 9.51 -20.77 6.79
C SER A 139 8.59 -19.73 7.42
N GLN A 140 8.01 -18.84 6.60
CA GLN A 140 7.13 -17.75 7.03
C GLN A 140 5.71 -17.80 6.46
N THR A 141 5.42 -18.78 5.61
CA THR A 141 4.17 -18.88 4.86
C THR A 141 3.59 -20.28 5.00
N VAL A 142 2.29 -20.41 4.74
CA VAL A 142 1.63 -21.70 4.55
C VAL A 142 1.03 -21.69 3.15
N MET A 143 1.33 -22.71 2.35
CA MET A 143 0.69 -22.91 1.04
C MET A 143 -0.58 -23.73 1.22
N PHE A 144 -1.73 -23.18 0.83
CA PHE A 144 -3.04 -23.82 0.93
C PHE A 144 -3.99 -23.27 -0.13
N GLU A 145 -5.12 -23.94 -0.30
CA GLU A 145 -6.21 -23.54 -1.18
C GLU A 145 -7.42 -23.10 -0.34
N ILE A 146 -8.20 -22.15 -0.85
CA ILE A 146 -9.46 -21.70 -0.23
C ILE A 146 -10.60 -22.23 -1.09
N ASP A 147 -11.44 -23.10 -0.53
CA ASP A 147 -12.68 -23.54 -1.18
C ASP A 147 -13.75 -22.45 -1.06
N LEU A 148 -14.03 -21.78 -2.18
CA LEU A 148 -15.02 -20.70 -2.25
C LEU A 148 -16.47 -21.21 -2.23
N ALA A 149 -16.69 -22.52 -2.43
CA ALA A 149 -18.02 -23.12 -2.46
C ALA A 149 -18.43 -23.76 -1.12
N SER A 150 -17.50 -23.91 -0.18
CA SER A 150 -17.74 -24.66 1.07
C SER A 150 -18.48 -23.89 2.16
N GLY A 151 -18.67 -22.58 2.02
CA GLY A 151 -19.32 -21.75 3.05
C GLY A 151 -19.49 -20.30 2.62
N THR A 152 -20.06 -19.47 3.50
CA THR A 152 -20.16 -18.02 3.29
C THR A 152 -18.81 -17.33 3.48
N ASP A 153 -18.69 -16.09 3.00
CA ASP A 153 -17.49 -15.27 3.18
C ASP A 153 -17.09 -15.16 4.67
N GLU A 154 -18.07 -15.01 5.57
CA GLU A 154 -17.85 -14.99 7.02
C GLU A 154 -17.34 -16.32 7.57
N GLU A 155 -17.90 -17.45 7.13
CA GLU A 155 -17.46 -18.78 7.57
C GLU A 155 -16.03 -19.07 7.14
N ILE A 156 -15.68 -18.72 5.89
CA ILE A 156 -14.32 -18.84 5.36
C ILE A 156 -13.36 -17.93 6.14
N ALA A 157 -13.76 -16.67 6.39
CA ALA A 157 -12.93 -15.70 7.11
C ALA A 157 -12.69 -16.10 8.57
N GLU A 158 -13.72 -16.56 9.29
CA GLU A 158 -13.57 -17.02 10.68
C GLU A 158 -12.75 -18.31 10.77
N SER A 159 -12.87 -19.21 9.80
CA SER A 159 -12.03 -20.42 9.71
C SER A 159 -10.55 -20.06 9.56
N LEU A 160 -10.23 -19.14 8.65
CA LEU A 160 -8.86 -18.65 8.48
C LEU A 160 -8.36 -17.97 9.74
N LYS A 161 -9.17 -17.09 10.34
CA LYS A 161 -8.85 -16.37 11.58
C LYS A 161 -8.56 -17.32 12.75
N ALA A 162 -9.30 -18.43 12.86
CA ALA A 162 -9.08 -19.45 13.89
C ALA A 162 -7.77 -20.24 13.66
N ALA A 163 -7.38 -20.46 12.40
CA ALA A 163 -6.16 -21.21 12.06
C ALA A 163 -4.87 -20.40 12.22
N LEU A 164 -4.90 -19.08 11.97
CA LEU A 164 -3.71 -18.21 12.00
C LEU A 164 -2.86 -18.31 13.29
N PRO A 165 -3.43 -18.31 14.51
CA PRO A 165 -2.64 -18.46 15.74
C PRO A 165 -1.91 -19.81 15.83
N GLN A 166 -2.55 -20.89 15.37
CA GLN A 166 -1.96 -22.22 15.36
C GLN A 166 -0.78 -22.28 14.38
N TRP A 167 -0.96 -21.78 13.15
CA TRP A 167 0.09 -21.76 12.14
C TRP A 167 1.30 -20.94 12.59
N ARG A 168 1.06 -19.77 13.19
CA ARG A 168 2.12 -18.94 13.80
C ARG A 168 2.88 -19.67 14.88
N LYS A 169 2.18 -20.36 15.78
CA LYS A 169 2.80 -21.15 16.85
C LYS A 169 3.70 -22.26 16.30
N ILE A 170 3.24 -22.98 15.27
CA ILE A 170 4.02 -24.05 14.63
C ILE A 170 5.28 -23.49 13.97
N LYS A 171 5.18 -22.32 13.32
CA LYS A 171 6.30 -21.68 12.63
C LYS A 171 7.20 -20.83 13.54
N GLY A 172 6.84 -20.65 14.82
CA GLY A 172 7.58 -19.81 15.76
C GLY A 172 7.56 -18.32 15.41
N ILE A 173 6.47 -17.83 14.81
CA ILE A 173 6.32 -16.45 14.35
C ILE A 173 5.39 -15.70 15.29
N GLU A 174 5.91 -14.70 15.96
CA GLU A 174 5.09 -13.77 16.72
C GLU A 174 4.30 -12.87 15.75
N PRO A 175 3.02 -12.57 16.05
CA PRO A 175 2.30 -11.57 15.27
C PRO A 175 3.02 -10.23 15.40
N ASP A 176 3.10 -9.48 14.30
CA ASP A 176 3.55 -8.10 14.37
C ASP A 176 2.72 -7.39 15.45
N PRO A 177 3.37 -6.66 16.37
CA PRO A 177 2.64 -5.91 17.37
C PRO A 177 1.63 -5.04 16.65
N LEU A 178 0.40 -5.00 17.15
CA LEU A 178 -0.56 -3.97 16.76
C LEU A 178 0.08 -2.64 17.13
N GLU A 179 0.92 -2.08 16.25
CA GLU A 179 1.34 -0.70 16.42
C GLU A 179 0.04 0.09 16.45
N SER A 180 -0.16 0.73 17.60
CA SER A 180 -1.38 1.35 18.08
C SER A 180 -1.78 2.60 17.30
N VAL A 181 -1.45 2.66 16.01
CA VAL A 181 -2.07 3.59 15.10
C VAL A 181 -3.50 3.12 14.94
N ARG A 182 -4.40 3.70 15.75
CA ARG A 182 -5.83 3.68 15.47
C ARG A 182 -6.04 4.46 14.18
N PHE A 183 -5.80 3.81 13.04
CA PHE A 183 -6.25 4.32 11.77
C PHE A 183 -7.78 4.24 11.76
N GLY A 184 -8.43 5.38 11.56
CA GLY A 184 -9.88 5.46 11.49
C GLY A 184 -10.32 6.83 10.98
N TYR A 185 -11.61 7.15 11.16
CA TYR A 185 -12.23 8.40 10.72
C TYR A 185 -11.38 9.64 11.02
N GLY A 186 -10.89 9.77 12.26
CA GLY A 186 -10.06 10.91 12.67
C GLY A 186 -8.72 11.01 11.93
N THR A 187 -8.14 9.90 11.48
CA THR A 187 -6.92 9.89 10.66
C THR A 187 -7.23 10.34 9.23
N ILE A 188 -8.35 9.90 8.67
CA ILE A 188 -8.79 10.31 7.32
C ILE A 188 -9.02 11.82 7.29
N LYS A 189 -9.74 12.37 8.28
CA LYS A 189 -9.92 13.83 8.43
C LYS A 189 -8.60 14.57 8.53
N LYS A 190 -7.61 14.04 9.28
CA LYS A 190 -6.28 14.65 9.38
C LYS A 190 -5.52 14.61 8.04
N LEU A 191 -5.64 13.55 7.25
CA LEU A 191 -4.98 13.46 5.94
C LEU A 191 -5.44 14.58 4.99
N ILE A 192 -6.72 14.95 5.05
CA ILE A 192 -7.30 16.07 4.30
C ILE A 192 -6.94 17.41 4.95
N ASN A 193 -7.32 17.61 6.22
CA ASN A 193 -7.19 18.90 6.89
C ASN A 193 -5.74 19.37 6.98
N TYR A 194 -4.79 18.43 7.13
CA TYR A 194 -3.36 18.78 7.21
C TYR A 194 -2.69 18.84 5.83
N ARG A 195 -3.48 18.73 4.75
CA ARG A 195 -3.03 18.80 3.36
C ARG A 195 -1.87 17.84 3.10
N VAL A 196 -2.04 16.59 3.53
CA VAL A 196 -0.96 15.59 3.51
C VAL A 196 -0.49 15.26 2.10
N ILE A 197 -1.42 15.08 1.15
CA ILE A 197 -1.08 14.79 -0.24
C ILE A 197 -0.22 15.91 -0.88
N PRO A 198 -0.64 17.19 -0.90
CA PRO A 198 0.22 18.23 -1.46
C PRO A 198 1.51 18.39 -0.67
N MET A 199 1.52 18.18 0.65
CA MET A 199 2.76 18.18 1.42
C MET A 199 3.73 17.10 0.94
N LEU A 200 3.27 15.87 0.74
CA LEU A 200 4.09 14.78 0.18
C LEU A 200 4.68 15.16 -1.17
N ASP A 201 3.87 15.71 -2.07
CA ASP A 201 4.30 16.10 -3.41
C ASP A 201 5.36 17.21 -3.36
N ILE A 202 5.22 18.20 -2.47
CA ILE A 202 6.23 19.25 -2.21
C ILE A 202 7.54 18.64 -1.69
N LEU A 203 7.46 17.72 -0.73
CA LEU A 203 8.64 17.08 -0.13
C LEU A 203 9.41 16.25 -1.15
N VAL A 204 8.70 15.57 -2.05
CA VAL A 204 9.30 14.77 -3.11
C VAL A 204 9.96 15.65 -4.15
N TRP A 205 9.28 16.70 -4.61
CA TRP A 205 9.88 17.71 -5.49
C TRP A 205 11.16 18.28 -4.89
N ALA A 206 11.13 18.65 -3.61
CA ALA A 206 12.29 19.20 -2.91
C ALA A 206 13.44 18.18 -2.79
N ASN A 207 13.13 16.91 -2.57
CA ASN A 207 14.13 15.84 -2.54
C ASN A 207 14.79 15.62 -3.92
N ILE A 208 14.02 15.67 -5.01
CA ILE A 208 14.53 15.58 -6.39
C ILE A 208 15.47 16.75 -6.68
N LYS A 209 15.07 17.96 -6.31
CA LYS A 209 15.88 19.19 -6.49
C LYS A 209 16.99 19.34 -5.47
N LYS A 210 17.06 18.46 -4.47
CA LYS A 210 18.01 18.50 -3.35
C LYS A 210 17.94 19.81 -2.55
N ILE A 211 16.73 20.36 -2.37
CA ILE A 211 16.46 21.62 -1.65
C ILE A 211 15.88 21.31 -0.27
N ARG A 212 16.29 22.07 0.76
CA ARG A 212 15.66 22.03 2.08
C ARG A 212 14.40 22.91 2.12
N VAL A 213 13.27 22.35 2.56
CA VAL A 213 12.02 23.09 2.78
C VAL A 213 11.77 23.25 4.27
N SER A 214 11.79 24.49 4.76
CA SER A 214 11.43 24.79 6.16
C SER A 214 9.94 24.60 6.42
N ASP A 215 9.56 24.42 7.68
CA ASP A 215 8.16 24.28 8.09
C ASP A 215 7.36 25.57 7.82
N ASP A 216 7.94 26.74 8.05
CA ASP A 216 7.39 28.04 7.64
C ASP A 216 7.13 28.12 6.13
N ARG A 217 8.03 27.56 5.31
CA ARG A 217 7.83 27.51 3.86
C ARG A 217 6.69 26.59 3.48
N LEU A 218 6.57 25.42 4.12
CA LEU A 218 5.44 24.51 3.90
C LEU A 218 4.12 25.17 4.28
N SER A 219 4.05 25.82 5.45
CA SER A 219 2.86 26.56 5.89
C SER A 219 2.40 27.55 4.81
N ARG A 220 3.30 28.41 4.31
CA ARG A 220 2.95 29.41 3.26
C ARG A 220 2.69 28.84 1.86
N LEU A 221 3.12 27.61 1.59
CA LEU A 221 2.84 26.94 0.31
C LEU A 221 1.51 26.19 0.35
N LEU A 222 1.19 25.64 1.51
CA LEU A 222 0.01 24.81 1.71
C LEU A 222 -1.21 25.65 2.03
N TYR A 223 -1.07 26.78 2.73
CA TYR A 223 -2.17 27.63 3.20
C TYR A 223 -2.05 29.04 2.64
N THR A 224 -3.19 29.65 2.38
CA THR A 224 -3.35 30.99 1.79
C THR A 224 -4.26 31.84 2.68
N ASP A 225 -4.26 33.15 2.47
CA ASP A 225 -5.13 34.07 3.22
C ASP A 225 -6.64 33.89 2.91
N ASP A 226 -6.96 33.12 1.86
CA ASP A 226 -8.33 32.72 1.51
C ASP A 226 -8.83 31.53 2.35
N ASP A 227 -7.95 30.89 3.13
CA ASP A 227 -8.34 29.81 4.05
C ASP A 227 -8.91 30.36 5.35
N GLU A 228 -9.84 29.63 5.98
CA GLU A 228 -10.31 30.00 7.32
C GLU A 228 -9.14 29.95 8.31
N GLU A 229 -9.06 30.93 9.23
CA GLU A 229 -7.96 31.00 10.22
C GLU A 229 -7.82 29.70 11.05
N CYS A 230 -8.92 28.99 11.28
CA CYS A 230 -8.93 27.73 12.02
C CYS A 230 -8.33 26.55 11.22
N GLU A 231 -8.26 26.67 9.90
CA GLU A 231 -7.64 25.69 8.99
C GLU A 231 -6.17 26.01 8.71
N MET A 232 -5.77 27.27 8.86
CA MET A 232 -4.38 27.68 8.68
C MET A 232 -3.46 27.01 9.71
N ARG A 233 -2.36 26.43 9.23
CA ARG A 233 -1.38 25.74 10.08
C ARG A 233 -0.10 26.53 10.21
N GLU A 234 0.29 26.82 11.44
CA GLU A 234 1.55 27.50 11.75
C GLU A 234 2.78 26.59 11.55
N SER A 235 3.96 27.19 11.44
CA SER A 235 5.22 26.45 11.31
C SER A 235 5.47 25.44 12.45
N SER A 236 5.02 25.74 13.67
CA SER A 236 5.12 24.84 14.84
C SER A 236 4.26 23.59 14.65
N GLN A 237 3.01 23.78 14.27
CA GLN A 237 2.05 22.71 14.00
C GLN A 237 2.49 21.81 12.83
N ILE A 238 3.03 22.41 11.77
CA ILE A 238 3.58 21.66 10.63
C ILE A 238 4.73 20.76 11.08
N LYS A 239 5.65 21.31 11.88
CA LYS A 239 6.84 20.60 12.37
C LYS A 239 6.45 19.45 13.30
N ASP A 240 5.57 19.71 14.25
CA ASP A 240 5.31 18.78 15.35
C ASP A 240 4.23 17.73 15.00
N THR A 241 3.36 18.01 14.01
CA THR A 241 2.23 17.13 13.68
C THR A 241 2.14 16.77 12.20
N ASP A 242 2.06 17.76 11.31
CA ASP A 242 1.58 17.51 9.94
C ASP A 242 2.64 16.84 9.07
N ARG A 243 3.89 17.33 9.13
CA ARG A 243 5.02 16.72 8.43
C ARG A 243 5.32 15.30 8.95
N PRO A 244 5.37 15.04 10.27
CA PRO A 244 5.44 13.67 10.78
C PRO A 244 4.32 12.77 10.26
N LEU A 245 3.07 13.24 10.22
CA LEU A 245 1.95 12.47 9.66
C LEU A 245 2.14 12.21 8.17
N ALA A 246 2.57 13.19 7.39
CA ALA A 246 2.80 13.02 5.96
C ALA A 246 3.89 11.98 5.67
N LEU A 247 5.03 12.06 6.35
CA LEU A 247 6.09 11.06 6.24
C LEU A 247 5.65 9.68 6.70
N LYS A 248 4.79 9.60 7.72
CA LYS A 248 4.19 8.33 8.14
C LYS A 248 3.21 7.81 7.08
N ALA A 249 2.45 8.69 6.44
CA ALA A 249 1.44 8.31 5.45
C ALA A 249 2.04 7.67 4.18
N SER A 250 3.32 7.92 3.89
CA SER A 250 4.03 7.29 2.78
C SER A 250 4.68 5.94 3.13
N THR A 251 4.59 5.45 4.37
CA THR A 251 5.17 4.15 4.75
C THR A 251 4.27 2.98 4.37
N ILE A 252 4.86 1.81 4.14
CA ILE A 252 4.09 0.60 3.81
C ILE A 252 3.13 0.21 4.93
N ASP A 253 3.51 0.42 6.19
CA ASP A 253 2.70 0.05 7.35
C ASP A 253 1.47 0.93 7.50
N PHE A 254 1.58 2.23 7.21
CA PHE A 254 0.43 3.11 7.18
C PHE A 254 -0.56 2.71 6.07
N ILE A 255 -0.06 2.38 4.88
CA ILE A 255 -0.90 1.90 3.79
C ILE A 255 -1.58 0.57 4.16
N ARG A 256 -0.87 -0.37 4.80
CA ARG A 256 -1.45 -1.62 5.30
C ARG A 256 -2.58 -1.37 6.31
N GLN A 257 -2.39 -0.43 7.23
CA GLN A 257 -3.42 -0.04 8.20
C GLN A 257 -4.64 0.60 7.53
N PHE A 258 -4.43 1.46 6.52
CA PHE A 258 -5.53 2.05 5.78
C PHE A 258 -6.32 0.96 5.00
N HIS A 259 -5.61 0.05 4.33
CA HIS A 259 -6.22 -1.09 3.65
C HIS A 259 -7.02 -1.98 4.61
N PHE A 260 -6.48 -2.26 5.81
CA PHE A 260 -7.19 -3.00 6.85
C PHE A 260 -8.47 -2.27 7.30
N PHE A 261 -8.40 -0.95 7.54
CA PHE A 261 -9.56 -0.15 7.94
C PHE A 261 -10.66 -0.18 6.86
N ILE A 262 -10.30 0.02 5.60
CA ILE A 262 -11.25 0.02 4.48
C ILE A 262 -11.91 -1.35 4.30
N ASN A 263 -11.16 -2.44 4.41
CA ASN A 263 -11.73 -3.78 4.24
C ASN A 263 -12.62 -4.18 5.42
N LYS A 264 -12.24 -3.82 6.64
CA LYS A 264 -13.07 -4.02 7.83
C LYS A 264 -14.37 -3.21 7.77
N ASN A 265 -14.36 -2.07 7.10
CA ASN A 265 -15.51 -1.19 6.93
C ASN A 265 -15.86 -1.06 5.44
N SER A 266 -16.11 -2.18 4.78
CA SER A 266 -16.31 -2.26 3.32
C SER A 266 -17.38 -1.29 2.79
N HIS A 267 -18.44 -1.02 3.58
CA HIS A 267 -19.48 -0.05 3.27
C HIS A 267 -18.97 1.40 3.09
N LEU A 268 -17.76 1.72 3.59
CA LEU A 268 -17.15 3.04 3.43
C LEU A 268 -16.32 3.17 2.14
N LYS A 269 -16.04 2.09 1.41
CA LYS A 269 -15.17 2.10 0.22
C LYS A 269 -15.58 3.18 -0.79
N GLU A 270 -16.88 3.20 -1.11
CA GLU A 270 -17.48 4.13 -2.07
C GLU A 270 -17.91 5.47 -1.46
N MET A 271 -17.77 5.63 -0.15
CA MET A 271 -18.09 6.90 0.51
C MET A 271 -17.06 7.96 0.13
N LYS A 272 -17.54 9.17 -0.19
CA LYS A 272 -16.65 10.30 -0.43
C LYS A 272 -15.79 10.60 0.80
N VAL A 273 -14.54 10.98 0.60
CA VAL A 273 -13.62 11.29 1.70
C VAL A 273 -14.17 12.40 2.61
N SER A 274 -14.82 13.43 2.05
CA SER A 274 -15.47 14.51 2.81
C SER A 274 -16.62 14.05 3.70
N ASN A 275 -17.22 12.88 3.41
CA ASN A 275 -18.38 12.35 4.13
C ASN A 275 -17.99 11.38 5.26
N VAL A 276 -16.70 11.05 5.39
CA VAL A 276 -16.14 10.17 6.44
C VAL A 276 -15.78 10.99 7.68
#